data_AF-A0A3Q0IQZ7-F1
#
_entry.id   AF-A0A3Q0IQZ7-F1
#
_cell.length_a   1.000
_cell.length_b   1.000
_cell.length_c   1.000
_cell.angle_alpha   90.00
_cell.angle_beta   90.00
_cell.angle_gamma   90.00
#
_symmetry.space_group_name_H-M   'P 1'
#
loop_
_entity.id
_entity.type
_entity.pdbx_description
1 polymer ?
#
loop_
_entity_poly.entity_id
_entity_poly.type
_entity_poly.pdbx_seq_one_letter_code
_entity_poly.pdbx_strand_id
1 'polypeptide(L)'
;MAKTPAIGIDLGTTYSCVGVFQHGKVEIIANDQGNRTTPSYVAFTDTERLIGDAAKNQVAMNPNNTIFDAKRLIGRKFDDATVQADMKHWPFTVVSDGGKPKIQVEYKGETKSFFPEEVGIMWWSLEPVLYLALTPFHTI
;
A
#
# COMPACT_ATOMS: atom_id res chain seq x y z
N MET A 1 11.63 27.27 -16.77
CA MET A 1 11.52 26.23 -15.72
C MET A 1 10.89 25.01 -16.35
N ALA A 2 11.48 23.83 -16.22
CA ALA A 2 10.80 22.60 -16.60
C ALA A 2 9.60 22.41 -15.64
N LYS A 3 8.41 22.19 -16.20
CA LYS A 3 7.20 22.00 -15.40
C LYS A 3 7.29 20.62 -14.74
N THR A 4 7.10 20.54 -13.43
CA THR A 4 6.96 19.26 -12.73
C THR A 4 5.88 18.44 -13.43
N PRO A 5 6.17 17.21 -13.88
CA PRO A 5 5.22 16.43 -14.63
C PRO A 5 4.01 16.07 -13.75
N ALA A 6 2.83 16.03 -14.36
CA ALA A 6 1.62 15.62 -13.66
C ALA A 6 1.59 14.10 -13.51
N ILE A 7 1.19 13.62 -12.34
CA ILE A 7 1.15 12.19 -12.02
C ILE A 7 -0.27 11.79 -11.65
N GLY A 8 -0.72 10.68 -12.25
CA GLY A 8 -1.99 10.05 -11.98
C GLY A 8 -1.76 8.73 -11.27
N ILE A 9 -2.36 8.58 -10.10
CA ILE A 9 -2.26 7.38 -9.27
C ILE A 9 -3.61 6.68 -9.29
N ASP A 10 -3.63 5.41 -9.69
CA ASP A 10 -4.77 4.52 -9.44
C ASP A 10 -4.48 3.67 -8.21
N LEU A 11 -5.18 3.97 -7.12
CA LEU A 11 -5.09 3.21 -5.87
C LEU A 11 -6.12 2.09 -5.88
N GLY A 12 -5.84 0.97 -6.55
CA GLY A 12 -6.78 -0.15 -6.59
C GLY A 12 -6.78 -0.99 -5.31
N THR A 13 -7.75 -1.91 -5.20
CA THR A 13 -7.90 -2.77 -4.02
C THR A 13 -6.85 -3.87 -3.95
N THR A 14 -6.45 -4.41 -5.10
CA THR A 14 -5.48 -5.53 -5.21
C THR A 14 -4.21 -5.17 -5.97
N TYR A 15 -4.30 -4.20 -6.89
CA TYR A 15 -3.16 -3.65 -7.60
C TYR A 15 -3.33 -2.14 -7.74
N SER A 16 -2.22 -1.42 -7.81
CA SER A 16 -2.17 0.02 -8.07
C SER A 16 -1.21 0.28 -9.21
N CYS A 17 -1.39 1.42 -9.89
CA CYS A 17 -0.50 1.85 -10.94
C CYS A 17 -0.22 3.35 -10.85
N VAL A 18 0.86 3.77 -11.50
CA VAL A 18 1.09 5.19 -11.77
C VAL A 18 1.31 5.45 -13.24
N GLY A 19 0.73 6.56 -13.68
CA GLY A 19 1.08 7.21 -14.94
C GLY A 19 1.70 8.57 -14.70
N VAL A 20 2.66 8.94 -15.55
CA VAL A 20 3.19 10.29 -15.68
C VAL A 20 2.81 10.86 -17.05
N PHE A 21 2.37 12.11 -17.10
CA PHE A 21 2.15 12.81 -18.37
C PHE A 21 3.38 13.63 -18.74
N GLN A 22 4.10 13.18 -19.76
CA GLN A 22 5.31 13.84 -20.26
C GLN A 22 5.43 13.69 -21.78
N HIS A 23 6.05 14.69 -22.44
CA HIS A 23 6.25 14.69 -23.89
C HIS A 23 4.97 14.46 -24.72
N GLY A 24 3.82 14.94 -24.23
CA GLY A 24 2.54 14.83 -24.93
C GLY A 24 1.87 13.45 -24.87
N LYS A 25 2.37 12.52 -24.05
CA LYS A 25 1.78 11.19 -23.84
C LYS A 25 1.77 10.80 -22.37
N VAL A 26 0.91 9.83 -22.03
CA VAL A 26 0.92 9.15 -20.72
C VAL A 26 1.88 7.98 -20.78
N GLU A 27 2.77 7.87 -19.80
CA GLU A 27 3.66 6.74 -19.62
C GLU A 27 3.36 6.06 -18.28
N ILE A 28 3.09 4.75 -18.30
CA ILE A 28 2.91 3.97 -17.06
C ILE A 28 4.28 3.56 -16.54
N ILE A 29 4.57 3.91 -15.29
CA ILE A 29 5.86 3.63 -14.66
C ILE A 29 5.87 2.18 -14.18
N ALA A 30 6.94 1.46 -14.51
CA ALA A 30 7.17 0.13 -13.99
C ALA A 30 7.82 0.19 -12.60
N ASN A 31 7.48 -0.75 -11.73
CA ASN A 31 8.15 -0.94 -10.45
C ASN A 31 9.58 -1.50 -10.63
N ASP A 32 10.27 -1.70 -9.53
CA ASP A 32 11.66 -2.23 -9.49
C ASP A 32 11.82 -3.61 -10.15
N GLN A 33 10.74 -4.39 -10.25
CA GLN A 33 10.70 -5.69 -10.94
C GLN A 33 10.28 -5.60 -12.42
N GLY A 34 9.99 -4.39 -12.92
CA GLY A 34 9.55 -4.17 -14.30
C GLY A 34 8.03 -4.33 -14.51
N ASN A 35 7.25 -4.55 -13.46
CA ASN A 35 5.79 -4.66 -13.54
C ASN A 35 5.14 -3.27 -13.59
N ARG A 36 4.15 -3.09 -14.47
CA ARG A 36 3.40 -1.82 -14.61
C ARG A 36 2.28 -1.63 -13.58
N THR A 37 2.08 -2.63 -12.74
CA THR A 37 1.13 -2.62 -11.63
C THR A 37 1.81 -3.24 -10.43
N THR A 38 1.76 -2.57 -9.28
CA THR A 38 2.26 -3.11 -8.02
C THR A 38 1.10 -3.75 -7.26
N PRO A 39 1.29 -4.86 -6.53
CA PRO A 39 0.27 -5.38 -5.61
C PRO A 39 -0.04 -4.48 -4.41
N SER A 40 -1.33 -4.46 -4.06
CA SER A 40 -2.04 -4.30 -2.76
C SER A 40 -1.37 -4.32 -1.39
N TYR A 41 -0.10 -4.69 -1.28
CA TYR A 41 0.38 -5.48 -0.16
C TYR A 41 1.43 -4.75 0.67
N VAL A 42 1.28 -4.81 1.99
CA VAL A 42 2.28 -4.36 2.96
C VAL A 42 2.47 -5.48 3.97
N ALA A 43 3.69 -5.99 4.11
CA ALA A 43 4.02 -6.99 5.11
C ALA A 43 5.00 -6.45 6.13
N PHE A 44 4.78 -6.82 7.39
CA PHE A 44 5.63 -6.48 8.51
C PHE A 44 6.38 -7.72 8.98
N THR A 45 7.69 -7.60 9.12
CA THR A 45 8.57 -8.66 9.62
C THR A 45 9.33 -8.19 10.85
N ASP A 46 10.12 -9.06 11.45
CA ASP A 46 10.97 -8.70 12.60
C ASP A 46 12.08 -7.71 12.26
N THR A 47 12.42 -7.56 10.98
CA THR A 47 13.55 -6.74 10.51
C THR A 47 13.09 -5.53 9.73
N GLU A 48 12.11 -5.69 8.85
CA GLU A 48 11.77 -4.69 7.83
C GLU A 48 10.29 -4.71 7.44
N ARG A 49 9.91 -3.70 6.66
CA ARG A 49 8.59 -3.61 6.06
C ARG A 49 8.72 -3.87 4.57
N LEU A 50 8.06 -4.91 4.09
CA LEU A 50 8.02 -5.29 2.67
C LEU A 50 6.77 -4.71 2.03
N ILE A 51 6.85 -4.36 0.74
CA ILE A 51 5.77 -3.73 -0.01
C ILE A 51 5.65 -4.38 -1.39
N GLY A 52 4.43 -4.40 -1.93
CA GLY A 52 4.19 -4.82 -3.29
C GLY A 52 4.45 -6.31 -3.51
N ASP A 53 5.22 -6.61 -4.56
CA ASP A 53 5.54 -7.98 -4.95
C ASP A 53 6.29 -8.73 -3.83
N ALA A 54 7.21 -8.07 -3.12
CA ALA A 54 7.93 -8.67 -2.01
C ALA A 54 6.99 -9.10 -0.86
N ALA A 55 6.02 -8.24 -0.50
CA ALA A 55 5.03 -8.55 0.52
C ALA A 55 4.09 -9.68 0.08
N LYS A 56 3.62 -9.65 -1.17
CA LYS A 56 2.73 -10.67 -1.74
C LYS A 56 3.40 -12.05 -1.79
N ASN A 57 4.68 -12.12 -2.16
CA ASN A 57 5.39 -13.40 -2.31
C ASN A 57 5.56 -14.17 -1.00
N GLN A 58 5.61 -13.48 0.14
CA GLN A 58 5.78 -14.12 1.46
C GLN A 58 4.46 -14.29 2.25
N VAL A 59 3.31 -13.95 1.67
CA VAL A 59 1.99 -14.03 2.36
C VAL A 59 1.70 -15.42 2.94
N ALA A 60 2.13 -16.49 2.26
CA ALA A 60 1.92 -17.86 2.71
C ALA A 60 2.73 -18.20 3.98
N MET A 61 3.85 -17.51 4.20
CA MET A 61 4.74 -17.73 5.36
C MET A 61 4.40 -16.81 6.53
N ASN A 62 3.86 -15.62 6.26
CA ASN A 62 3.56 -14.60 7.26
C ASN A 62 2.16 -13.99 7.05
N PRO A 63 1.09 -14.80 7.05
CA PRO A 63 -0.24 -14.32 6.65
C PRO A 63 -0.80 -13.26 7.61
N ASN A 64 -0.57 -13.41 8.91
CA ASN A 64 -1.14 -12.54 9.94
C ASN A 64 -0.57 -11.12 9.93
N ASN A 65 0.66 -10.93 9.43
CA ASN A 65 1.32 -9.62 9.35
C ASN A 65 1.44 -9.12 7.90
N THR A 66 0.72 -9.75 6.97
CA THR A 66 0.67 -9.34 5.56
C THR A 66 -0.69 -8.75 5.24
N ILE A 67 -0.72 -7.44 5.06
CA ILE A 67 -1.93 -6.67 4.88
C ILE A 67 -2.23 -6.50 3.41
N PHE A 68 -3.47 -6.76 3.03
CA PHE A 68 -4.04 -6.56 1.71
C PHE A 68 -5.48 -6.08 1.86
N ASP A 69 -6.10 -5.62 0.77
CA ASP A 69 -7.49 -5.15 0.76
C ASP A 69 -7.79 -4.01 1.76
N ALA A 70 -6.77 -3.29 2.25
CA ALA A 70 -6.93 -2.18 3.19
C ALA A 70 -7.92 -1.11 2.68
N LYS A 71 -8.03 -0.94 1.36
CA LYS A 71 -9.00 -0.03 0.71
C LYS A 71 -10.45 -0.33 1.09
N ARG A 72 -10.79 -1.58 1.43
CA ARG A 72 -12.14 -1.96 1.89
C ARG A 72 -12.50 -1.35 3.24
N LEU A 73 -11.51 -1.01 4.05
CA LEU A 73 -11.67 -0.44 5.39
C LEU A 73 -11.66 1.09 5.42
N ILE A 74 -11.07 1.74 4.40
CA ILE A 74 -10.93 3.21 4.34
C ILE A 74 -12.31 3.88 4.41
N GLY A 75 -12.43 4.87 5.31
CA GLY A 75 -13.67 5.64 5.49
C GLY A 75 -14.83 4.88 6.14
N ARG A 76 -14.64 3.63 6.57
CA ARG A 76 -15.67 2.82 7.25
C ARG A 76 -15.54 2.87 8.77
N LYS A 77 -16.62 2.50 9.45
CA LYS A 77 -16.63 2.24 10.89
C LYS A 77 -16.34 0.76 11.15
N PHE A 78 -15.76 0.47 12.30
CA PHE A 78 -15.44 -0.91 12.70
C PHE A 78 -16.69 -1.79 12.71
N ASP A 79 -17.81 -1.29 13.22
CA ASP A 79 -19.08 -2.04 13.33
C ASP A 79 -19.89 -2.09 12.03
N ASP A 80 -19.37 -1.57 10.90
CA ASP A 80 -20.04 -1.70 9.59
C ASP A 80 -20.19 -3.19 9.23
N ALA A 81 -21.39 -3.60 8.83
CA ALA A 81 -21.70 -4.99 8.48
C ALA A 81 -20.75 -5.53 7.39
N THR A 82 -20.31 -4.68 6.45
CA THR A 82 -19.35 -5.12 5.43
C THR A 82 -17.97 -5.35 6.02
N VAL A 83 -17.52 -4.52 6.98
CA VAL A 83 -16.23 -4.68 7.67
C VAL A 83 -16.25 -5.97 8.48
N GLN A 84 -17.32 -6.21 9.25
CA GLN A 84 -17.50 -7.42 10.04
C GLN A 84 -17.56 -8.70 9.17
N ALA A 85 -18.11 -8.61 7.96
CA ALA A 85 -18.11 -9.71 7.00
C ALA A 85 -16.70 -9.94 6.43
N ASP A 86 -16.04 -8.89 5.94
CA ASP A 86 -14.72 -8.96 5.32
C ASP A 86 -13.65 -9.47 6.31
N MET A 87 -13.73 -9.07 7.59
CA MET A 87 -12.83 -9.53 8.66
C MET A 87 -12.78 -11.05 8.85
N LYS A 88 -13.83 -11.78 8.44
CA LYS A 88 -13.85 -13.25 8.53
C LYS A 88 -12.99 -13.93 7.47
N HIS A 89 -12.59 -13.18 6.45
CA HIS A 89 -11.83 -13.67 5.31
C HIS A 89 -10.36 -13.26 5.36
N TRP A 90 -9.99 -12.35 6.26
CA TRP A 90 -8.61 -11.91 6.41
C TRP A 90 -7.87 -12.70 7.49
N PRO A 91 -6.58 -13.02 7.26
CA PRO A 91 -5.74 -13.67 8.27
C PRO A 91 -5.22 -12.69 9.33
N PHE A 92 -5.18 -11.39 9.02
CA PHE A 92 -4.70 -10.35 9.93
C PHE A 92 -5.82 -9.83 10.83
N THR A 93 -5.44 -9.30 11.99
CA THR A 93 -6.38 -8.80 12.99
C THR A 93 -6.78 -7.36 12.70
N VAL A 94 -8.08 -7.07 12.78
CA VAL A 94 -8.61 -5.70 12.79
C VAL A 94 -9.24 -5.43 14.15
N VAL A 95 -8.85 -4.32 14.78
CA VAL A 95 -9.31 -3.87 16.09
C VAL A 95 -10.07 -2.54 15.98
N SER A 96 -10.89 -2.23 16.97
CA SER A 96 -11.61 -0.96 17.05
C SER A 96 -10.84 0.05 17.89
N ASP A 97 -10.63 1.25 17.36
CA ASP A 97 -10.12 2.41 18.09
C ASP A 97 -11.09 3.57 17.94
N GLY A 98 -11.88 3.83 18.99
CA GLY A 98 -12.94 4.84 18.94
C GLY A 98 -13.99 4.61 17.84
N GLY A 99 -14.27 3.35 17.50
CA GLY A 99 -15.20 2.96 16.43
C GLY A 99 -14.62 2.99 15.02
N LYS A 100 -13.33 3.34 14.86
CA LYS A 100 -12.60 3.26 13.59
C LYS A 100 -11.80 1.95 13.54
N PRO A 101 -11.77 1.26 12.39
CA PRO A 101 -10.98 0.05 12.25
C PRO A 101 -9.49 0.40 12.21
N LYS A 102 -8.68 -0.37 12.92
CA LYS A 102 -7.21 -0.40 12.83
C LYS A 102 -6.73 -1.81 12.57
N ILE A 103 -5.71 -1.95 11.75
CA ILE A 103 -5.08 -3.22 11.42
C ILE A 103 -3.92 -3.44 12.38
N GLN A 104 -3.94 -4.55 13.11
CA GLN A 104 -2.95 -4.90 14.12
C GLN A 104 -1.97 -5.93 13.56
N VAL A 105 -0.67 -5.68 13.74
CA VAL A 105 0.43 -6.50 13.24
C VAL A 105 1.55 -6.58 14.28
N GLU A 106 2.34 -7.63 14.23
CA GLU A 106 3.63 -7.70 14.91
C GLU A 106 4.72 -7.13 13.99
N TYR A 107 5.48 -6.15 14.50
CA TYR A 107 6.57 -5.52 13.77
C TYR A 107 7.75 -5.26 14.70
N LYS A 108 8.90 -5.88 14.39
CA LYS A 108 10.12 -5.79 15.21
C LYS A 108 9.91 -6.21 16.68
N GLY A 109 9.13 -7.29 16.89
CA GLY A 109 8.81 -7.80 18.22
C GLY A 109 7.84 -6.94 19.04
N GLU A 110 7.21 -5.94 18.42
CA GLU A 110 6.19 -5.11 19.05
C GLU A 110 4.87 -5.19 18.29
N THR A 111 3.77 -5.29 19.03
CA THR A 111 2.42 -5.14 18.47
C THR A 111 2.19 -3.69 18.07
N LYS A 112 1.92 -3.45 16.78
CA LYS A 112 1.57 -2.13 16.24
C LYS A 112 0.18 -2.16 15.63
N SER A 113 -0.45 -0.99 15.59
CA SER A 113 -1.75 -0.82 14.95
C SER A 113 -1.73 0.38 14.01
N PHE A 114 -2.31 0.21 12.83
CA PHE A 114 -2.31 1.23 11.78
C PHE A 114 -3.74 1.46 11.28
N PHE A 115 -4.07 2.71 10.98
CA PHE A 115 -5.27 3.02 10.24
C PHE A 115 -5.15 2.54 8.78
N PRO A 116 -6.26 2.17 8.13
CA PRO A 116 -6.25 1.75 6.72
C PRO A 116 -5.60 2.76 5.79
N GLU A 117 -5.77 4.06 6.07
CA GLU A 117 -5.16 5.16 5.31
C GLU A 117 -3.63 5.19 5.46
N GLU A 118 -3.10 4.86 6.64
CA GLU A 118 -1.65 4.77 6.86
C GLU A 118 -1.06 3.62 6.05
N VAL A 119 -1.72 2.45 6.03
CA VAL A 119 -1.30 1.31 5.21
C VAL A 119 -1.33 1.67 3.72
N GLY A 120 -2.36 2.40 3.27
CA GLY A 120 -2.45 2.92 1.92
C GLY A 120 -1.27 3.83 1.54
N ILE A 121 -0.85 4.70 2.46
CA ILE A 121 0.32 5.59 2.28
C ILE A 121 1.62 4.80 2.29
N MET A 122 1.75 3.80 3.16
CA MET A 122 2.99 3.02 3.29
C MET A 122 3.38 2.38 1.98
N TRP A 123 2.43 1.76 1.27
CA TRP A 123 2.70 1.25 -0.06
C TRP A 123 3.28 2.34 -0.96
N TRP A 124 2.63 3.50 -1.01
CA TRP A 124 3.07 4.58 -1.86
C TRP A 124 4.46 5.15 -1.51
N SER A 125 4.87 5.01 -0.25
CA SER A 125 6.10 5.61 0.27
C SER A 125 7.39 4.90 -0.14
N LEU A 126 7.35 3.64 -0.64
CA LEU A 126 8.57 2.89 -0.99
C LEU A 126 8.76 2.64 -2.48
N GLU A 127 7.82 3.04 -3.32
CA GLU A 127 8.00 2.95 -4.77
C GLU A 127 8.80 4.17 -5.27
N PRO A 128 9.86 3.99 -6.10
CA PRO A 128 10.61 5.10 -6.71
C PRO A 128 9.74 6.07 -7.51
N VAL A 129 8.48 5.71 -7.75
CA VAL A 129 7.44 6.56 -8.31
C VAL A 129 7.27 7.90 -7.59
N LEU A 130 7.23 7.92 -6.25
CA LEU A 130 7.14 9.19 -5.51
C LEU A 130 8.46 9.98 -5.59
N TYR A 131 9.58 9.27 -5.69
CA TYR A 131 10.89 9.90 -5.84
C TYR A 131 11.04 10.55 -7.22
N LEU A 132 10.64 9.87 -8.29
CA LEU A 132 10.60 10.39 -9.66
C LEU A 132 9.55 11.51 -9.83
N ALA A 133 8.48 11.49 -9.03
CA ALA A 133 7.47 12.54 -8.96
C ALA A 133 7.96 13.84 -8.34
N LEU A 134 8.76 13.71 -7.27
CA LEU A 134 9.09 14.80 -6.36
C LEU A 134 10.54 15.28 -6.47
N THR A 135 11.42 14.56 -7.17
CA THR A 135 12.78 15.03 -7.43
C THR A 135 12.87 15.69 -8.81
N PRO A 136 13.09 17.02 -8.89
CA PRO A 136 13.51 17.63 -10.13
C PRO A 136 14.95 17.19 -10.38
N PHE A 137 15.18 16.46 -11.49
CA PHE A 137 16.50 16.19 -12.08
C PHE A 137 17.57 15.62 -11.15
N HIS A 138 17.86 14.32 -11.23
CA HIS A 138 19.25 13.84 -11.20
C HIS A 138 19.40 12.66 -12.16
N THR A 139 19.54 12.99 -13.44
CA THR A 139 20.35 12.19 -14.37
C THR A 139 21.35 13.17 -14.95
N ILE A 140 22.58 13.11 -14.43
CA ILE A 140 23.81 13.42 -15.18
C ILE A 140 24.47 12.07 -15.38
#